data_AF-A0A353LW94-F1
#
_entry.id   AF-A0A353LW94-F1
#
_cell.length_a   1.000
_cell.length_b   1.000
_cell.length_c   1.000
_cell.angle_alpha   90.00
_cell.angle_beta   90.00
_cell.angle_gamma   90.00
#
_symmetry.space_group_name_H-M   'P 1'
#
loop_
_entity.id
_entity.type
_entity.pdbx_description
1 polymer ?
#
loop_
_entity_poly.entity_id
_entity_poly.type
_entity_poly.pdbx_seq_one_letter_code
_entity_poly.pdbx_strand_id
1 'polypeptide(L)'
;QGYVGWMNFALAFARHNRERIMERVQEIVFAGLKRYGAVVDIQISTEVNAHHNYASKERHFGEDVWVHRKGAIRAELGELAIIPGAMGSHSFIVEGLGNPESFHSASHGAGRVMGRKEAVRRFSVDQVLADFRA
;
A
#
# COMPACT_ATOMS: atom_id res chain seq x y z
N GLN A 1 -7.41 13.85 23.09
CA GLN A 1 -6.79 12.51 23.10
C GLN A 1 -7.65 11.42 22.45
N GLY A 2 -8.99 11.55 22.39
CA GLY A 2 -9.86 10.52 21.81
C GLY A 2 -9.59 10.16 20.33
N TYR A 3 -9.55 11.14 19.43
CA TYR A 3 -9.34 10.88 17.99
C TYR A 3 -8.06 10.09 17.70
N VAL A 4 -6.93 10.50 18.28
CA VAL A 4 -5.63 9.85 18.08
C VAL A 4 -5.65 8.39 18.55
N GLY A 5 -6.28 8.11 19.70
CA GLY A 5 -6.44 6.75 20.19
C GLY A 5 -7.24 5.87 19.22
N TRP A 6 -8.39 6.38 18.75
CA TRP A 6 -9.23 5.66 17.77
C TRP A 6 -8.55 5.48 16.41
N MET A 7 -7.80 6.48 15.95
CA MET A 7 -7.00 6.38 14.73
C MET A 7 -5.94 5.28 14.87
N ASN A 8 -5.18 5.28 15.98
CA ASN A 8 -4.16 4.26 16.22
C ASN A 8 -4.75 2.85 16.31
N PHE A 9 -5.92 2.71 16.96
CA PHE A 9 -6.67 1.46 16.95
C PHE A 9 -7.06 1.03 15.53
N ALA A 10 -7.60 1.94 14.71
CA ALA A 10 -7.96 1.65 13.33
C ALA A 10 -6.75 1.28 12.46
N LEU A 11 -5.59 1.89 12.69
CA LEU A 11 -4.34 1.52 12.01
C LEU A 11 -3.88 0.12 12.41
N ALA A 12 -3.89 -0.21 13.71
CA ALA A 12 -3.56 -1.55 14.20
C ALA A 12 -4.53 -2.61 13.63
N PHE A 13 -5.83 -2.32 13.63
CA PHE A 13 -6.84 -3.18 13.01
C PHE A 13 -6.57 -3.39 11.53
N ALA A 14 -6.29 -2.32 10.78
CA ALA A 14 -6.00 -2.41 9.35
C ALA A 14 -4.71 -3.19 9.06
N ARG A 15 -3.69 -3.06 9.90
CA ARG A 15 -2.45 -3.86 9.83
C ARG A 15 -2.76 -5.33 10.07
N HIS A 16 -3.48 -5.67 11.14
CA HIS A 16 -3.85 -7.05 11.43
C HIS A 16 -4.70 -7.69 10.32
N ASN A 17 -5.63 -6.93 9.75
CA ASN A 17 -6.40 -7.39 8.61
C ASN A 17 -5.50 -7.73 7.40
N ARG A 18 -4.49 -6.90 7.10
CA ARG A 18 -3.52 -7.20 6.03
C ARG A 18 -2.66 -8.41 6.34
N GLU A 19 -2.23 -8.58 7.59
CA GLU A 19 -1.47 -9.76 8.05
C GLU A 19 -2.29 -11.05 7.82
N ARG A 20 -3.57 -11.08 8.21
CA ARG A 20 -4.45 -12.24 7.96
C ARG A 20 -4.67 -12.55 6.49
N ILE A 21 -4.82 -11.51 5.65
CA ILE A 21 -4.91 -11.69 4.20
C ILE A 21 -3.61 -12.28 3.67
N MET A 22 -2.46 -11.78 4.12
CA MET A 22 -1.15 -12.24 3.68
C MET A 22 -0.89 -13.70 4.09
N GLU A 23 -1.21 -14.08 5.33
CA GLU A 23 -1.17 -15.47 5.81
C GLU A 23 -1.95 -16.38 4.86
N ARG A 24 -3.19 -16.01 4.54
CA ARG A 24 -4.04 -16.81 3.66
C ARG A 24 -3.52 -16.90 2.24
N VAL A 25 -2.98 -15.80 1.70
CA VAL A 25 -2.38 -15.77 0.36
C VAL A 25 -1.14 -16.67 0.32
N GLN A 26 -0.26 -16.57 1.32
CA GLN A 26 0.94 -17.40 1.42
C GLN A 26 0.59 -18.88 1.49
N GLU A 27 -0.39 -19.28 2.32
CA GLU A 27 -0.87 -20.66 2.38
C GLU A 27 -1.27 -21.20 1.00
N ILE A 28 -2.09 -20.44 0.27
CA ILE A 28 -2.60 -20.84 -1.05
C ILE A 28 -1.47 -20.91 -2.07
N VAL A 29 -0.63 -19.87 -2.13
CA VAL A 29 0.46 -19.78 -3.10
C VAL A 29 1.50 -20.87 -2.85
N PHE A 30 1.92 -21.08 -1.60
CA PHE A 30 2.94 -22.08 -1.28
C PHE A 30 2.43 -23.50 -1.51
N ALA A 31 1.17 -23.78 -1.16
CA ALA A 31 0.55 -25.07 -1.48
C ALA A 31 0.49 -25.32 -3.00
N GLY A 32 0.15 -24.28 -3.78
CA GLY A 32 0.14 -24.34 -5.24
C GLY A 32 1.53 -24.58 -5.82
N LEU A 33 2.54 -23.81 -5.39
CA LEU A 33 3.92 -23.95 -5.83
C LEU A 33 4.52 -25.32 -5.50
N LYS A 34 4.20 -25.86 -4.32
CA LYS A 34 4.58 -27.22 -3.95
C LYS A 34 3.92 -28.27 -4.84
N ARG A 35 2.61 -28.15 -5.06
CA ARG A 35 1.82 -29.14 -5.80
C ARG A 35 2.10 -29.14 -7.30
N TYR A 36 2.26 -27.97 -7.90
CA TYR A 36 2.31 -27.80 -9.36
C TYR A 36 3.68 -27.35 -9.87
N GLY A 37 4.51 -26.74 -9.02
CA GLY A 37 5.84 -26.24 -9.38
C GLY A 37 7.01 -27.00 -8.76
N ALA A 38 6.76 -28.00 -7.92
CA ALA A 38 7.77 -28.74 -7.15
C ALA A 38 8.71 -27.84 -6.29
N VAL A 39 8.27 -26.63 -5.93
CA VAL A 39 9.02 -25.71 -5.06
C VAL A 39 8.62 -25.97 -3.61
N VAL A 40 9.57 -26.36 -2.75
CA VAL A 40 9.29 -26.81 -1.38
C VAL A 40 9.94 -25.96 -0.28
N ASP A 41 10.98 -25.19 -0.61
CA ASP A 41 11.73 -24.36 0.35
C ASP A 41 11.56 -22.88 0.02
N ILE A 42 10.36 -22.35 0.28
CA ILE A 42 10.04 -20.94 0.00
C ILE A 42 10.41 -20.09 1.22
N GLN A 43 11.24 -19.08 1.01
CA GLN A 43 11.60 -18.09 2.02
C GLN A 43 11.11 -16.71 1.59
N ILE A 44 10.48 -15.99 2.52
CA ILE A 44 10.11 -14.59 2.35
C ILE A 44 11.26 -13.74 2.91
N SER A 45 11.97 -13.05 2.02
CA SER A 45 13.15 -12.26 2.39
C SER A 45 12.80 -10.89 2.97
N THR A 46 11.72 -10.27 2.51
CA THR A 46 11.35 -8.91 2.87
C THR A 46 9.85 -8.72 2.78
N GLU A 47 9.27 -8.12 3.81
CA GLU A 47 7.89 -7.65 3.81
C GLU A 47 7.89 -6.12 3.70
N VAL A 48 7.08 -5.59 2.79
CA VAL A 48 6.87 -4.14 2.63
C VAL A 48 5.41 -3.83 2.92
N ASN A 49 5.18 -2.91 3.85
CA ASN A 49 3.84 -2.53 4.31
C ASN A 49 3.78 -1.02 4.56
N ALA A 50 2.75 -0.35 4.05
CA ALA A 50 2.60 1.09 4.21
C ALA A 50 1.16 1.48 4.56
N HIS A 51 1.01 2.30 5.59
CA HIS A 51 -0.20 3.10 5.78
C HIS A 51 -0.12 4.36 4.91
N HIS A 52 -1.24 4.73 4.30
CA HIS A 52 -1.29 5.93 3.44
C HIS A 52 -2.39 6.93 3.81
N ASN A 53 -3.14 6.65 4.89
CA ASN A 53 -4.20 7.50 5.43
C ASN A 53 -4.09 7.50 6.96
N TYR A 54 -3.36 8.46 7.52
CA TYR A 54 -3.14 8.60 8.96
C TYR A 54 -2.53 9.96 9.31
N ALA A 55 -2.41 10.25 10.60
CA ALA A 55 -1.58 11.32 11.12
C ALA A 55 -0.57 10.78 12.13
N SER A 56 0.62 11.36 12.19
CA SER A 56 1.68 10.98 13.13
C SER A 56 2.37 12.23 13.68
N LYS A 57 2.81 12.15 14.94
CA LYS A 57 3.64 13.19 15.55
C LYS A 57 5.09 12.92 15.16
N GLU A 58 5.72 13.87 14.48
CA GLU A 58 7.06 13.76 13.91
C GLU A 58 7.88 15.02 14.19
N ARG A 59 9.21 14.90 14.13
CA ARG A 59 10.14 16.02 14.31
C ARG A 59 10.59 16.51 12.93
N HIS A 60 10.18 17.72 12.56
CA HIS A 60 10.56 18.35 11.29
C HIS A 60 10.86 19.82 11.51
N PHE A 61 11.87 20.36 10.82
CA PHE A 61 12.25 21.78 10.90
C PHE A 61 12.47 22.31 12.33
N GLY A 62 12.96 21.47 13.23
CA GLY A 62 13.22 21.84 14.62
C GLY A 62 11.99 21.82 15.54
N GLU A 63 10.83 21.38 15.07
CA GLU A 63 9.57 21.39 15.82
C GLU A 63 8.89 20.02 15.82
N ASP A 64 8.07 19.78 16.85
CA ASP A 64 7.19 18.62 16.92
C ASP A 64 5.87 18.93 16.20
N VAL A 65 5.63 18.29 15.06
CA VAL A 65 4.46 18.56 14.20
C VAL A 65 3.60 17.32 13.99
N TRP A 66 2.32 17.53 13.67
CA TRP A 66 1.42 16.47 13.22
C TRP A 66 1.43 16.41 11.70
N VAL A 67 2.09 15.39 11.15
CA VAL A 67 2.10 15.13 9.71
C VAL A 67 0.86 14.32 9.36
N HIS A 68 -0.02 14.91 8.53
CA HIS A 68 -1.22 14.25 8.03
C HIS A 68 -0.95 13.70 6.63
N ARG A 69 -1.05 12.39 6.46
CA ARG A 69 -0.89 11.72 5.17
C ARG A 69 -2.25 11.18 4.73
N LYS A 70 -2.73 11.62 3.57
CA LYS A 70 -3.96 11.16 2.93
C LYS A 70 -3.69 10.86 1.46
N GLY A 71 -3.60 9.58 1.11
CA GLY A 71 -3.09 9.14 -0.19
C GLY A 71 -1.58 9.32 -0.36
N ALA A 72 -0.84 9.42 0.75
CA ALA A 72 0.61 9.58 0.77
C ALA A 72 1.21 8.62 1.81
N ILE A 73 2.44 8.17 1.59
CA ILE A 73 3.18 7.25 2.48
C ILE A 73 4.39 7.97 3.07
N ARG A 74 4.87 7.51 4.23
CA ARG A 74 6.20 7.91 4.73
C ARG A 74 7.28 7.28 3.84
N ALA A 75 8.34 8.04 3.61
CA ALA A 75 9.45 7.72 2.74
C ALA A 75 10.72 8.42 3.25
N GLU A 76 11.18 8.02 4.44
CA GLU A 76 12.48 8.42 4.96
C GLU A 76 13.62 7.86 4.12
N LEU A 77 14.83 8.41 4.29
CA LEU A 77 16.00 7.95 3.57
C LEU A 77 16.24 6.46 3.84
N GLY A 78 16.18 5.63 2.80
CA GLY A 78 16.37 4.17 2.91
C GLY A 78 15.10 3.39 3.31
N GLU A 79 13.98 4.05 3.59
CA GLU A 79 12.74 3.37 3.97
C GLU A 79 12.09 2.73 2.73
N LEU A 80 11.93 1.40 2.76
CA LEU A 80 11.19 0.69 1.71
C LEU A 80 9.70 0.99 1.80
N ALA A 81 9.09 1.26 0.65
CA ALA A 81 7.68 1.53 0.54
C ALA A 81 7.08 0.93 -0.73
N ILE A 82 5.75 0.98 -0.85
CA ILE A 82 5.01 0.41 -1.97
C ILE A 82 4.10 1.46 -2.62
N ILE A 83 4.18 1.57 -3.94
CA ILE A 83 3.32 2.40 -4.78
C ILE A 83 2.48 1.49 -5.70
N PRO A 84 1.26 1.10 -5.27
CA PRO A 84 0.32 0.40 -6.13
C PRO A 84 -0.08 1.19 -7.39
N GLY A 85 -0.10 0.48 -8.51
CA GLY A 85 -0.73 0.93 -9.74
C GLY A 85 -2.25 0.80 -9.74
N ALA A 86 -2.86 1.08 -10.89
CA ALA A 86 -4.21 0.66 -11.19
C ALA A 86 -4.25 -0.87 -11.45
N MET A 87 -5.46 -1.45 -11.44
CA MET A 87 -5.65 -2.85 -11.82
C MET A 87 -5.13 -3.06 -13.25
N GLY A 88 -4.15 -3.95 -13.42
CA GLY A 88 -3.53 -4.24 -14.73
C GLY A 88 -2.30 -3.40 -15.07
N SER A 89 -1.95 -2.40 -14.25
CA SER A 89 -0.72 -1.62 -14.44
C SER A 89 0.40 -2.06 -13.50
N HIS A 90 1.62 -1.59 -13.77
CA HIS A 90 2.78 -1.82 -12.89
C HIS A 90 2.55 -1.26 -11.48
N SER A 91 3.14 -1.94 -10.49
CA SER A 91 3.30 -1.47 -9.12
C SER A 91 4.79 -1.44 -8.77
N PHE A 92 5.19 -0.58 -7.85
CA PHE A 92 6.60 -0.34 -7.54
C PHE A 92 6.88 -0.57 -6.06
N ILE A 93 7.99 -1.26 -5.77
CA ILE A 93 8.67 -1.14 -4.50
C ILE A 93 9.71 -0.03 -4.66
N VAL A 94 9.72 0.90 -3.73
CA VAL A 94 10.56 2.10 -3.79
C VAL A 94 11.33 2.26 -2.50
N GLU A 95 12.44 2.98 -2.56
CA GLU A 95 13.21 3.39 -1.40
C GLU A 95 13.09 4.92 -1.24
N GLY A 96 12.81 5.38 -0.03
CA GLY A 96 12.64 6.80 0.23
C GLY A 96 13.95 7.59 0.07
N LEU A 97 13.83 8.78 -0.52
CA LEU A 97 14.94 9.73 -0.66
C LEU A 97 15.09 10.65 0.57
N GLY A 98 14.14 10.57 1.53
CA GLY A 98 14.18 11.38 2.75
C GLY A 98 14.11 12.89 2.51
N ASN A 99 13.36 13.36 1.49
CA ASN A 99 13.25 14.79 1.19
C ASN A 99 12.55 15.56 2.35
N PRO A 100 13.24 16.45 3.08
CA PRO A 100 12.65 17.18 4.21
C PRO A 100 11.48 18.06 3.82
N GLU A 101 11.49 18.66 2.61
CA GLU A 101 10.40 19.53 2.12
C GLU A 101 9.08 18.77 1.94
N SER A 102 9.16 17.46 1.74
CA SER A 102 8.00 16.57 1.65
C SER A 102 7.56 15.99 3.00
N PHE A 103 8.16 16.44 4.12
CA PHE A 103 8.04 15.77 5.42
C PHE A 103 8.34 14.27 5.32
N HIS A 104 9.39 13.93 4.56
CA HIS A 104 9.78 12.56 4.23
C HIS A 104 8.60 11.72 3.74
N SER A 105 7.91 12.17 2.68
CA SER A 105 6.71 11.50 2.17
C SER A 105 6.76 11.28 0.65
N ALA A 106 6.01 10.28 0.19
CA ALA A 106 5.86 9.97 -1.23
C ALA A 106 4.38 9.71 -1.59
N SER A 107 4.07 9.71 -2.89
CA SER A 107 2.74 9.32 -3.39
C SER A 107 2.43 7.86 -3.06
N HIS A 108 1.17 7.55 -2.73
CA HIS A 108 0.77 6.15 -2.49
C HIS A 108 0.42 5.37 -3.76
N GLY A 109 -0.10 6.00 -4.82
CA GLY A 109 -0.52 5.23 -5.99
C GLY A 109 -0.82 6.09 -7.21
N ALA A 110 -1.32 5.45 -8.28
CA ALA A 110 -1.54 6.07 -9.60
C ALA A 110 -2.56 7.23 -9.63
N GLY A 111 -3.31 7.44 -8.55
CA GLY A 111 -4.39 8.43 -8.51
C GLY A 111 -5.60 8.02 -9.36
N ARG A 112 -6.59 8.89 -9.44
CA ARG A 112 -7.81 8.65 -10.23
C ARG A 112 -8.10 9.86 -11.09
N VAL A 113 -8.21 9.64 -12.41
CA VAL A 113 -8.63 10.66 -13.37
C VAL A 113 -10.15 10.85 -13.42
N MET A 114 -10.92 9.89 -12.92
CA MET A 114 -12.39 9.95 -12.94
C MET A 114 -13.07 9.40 -11.68
N GLY A 115 -14.31 9.85 -11.46
CA GLY A 115 -15.22 9.37 -10.43
C GLY A 115 -15.59 7.89 -10.62
N ARG A 116 -15.78 7.12 -9.53
CA ARG A 116 -16.20 5.69 -9.62
C ARG A 116 -17.54 5.54 -10.33
N LYS A 117 -18.51 6.41 -10.00
CA LYS A 117 -19.82 6.43 -10.66
C LYS A 117 -19.70 6.69 -12.16
N GLU A 118 -18.76 7.54 -12.57
CA GLU A 118 -18.53 7.81 -13.98
C GLU A 118 -17.85 6.63 -14.68
N ALA A 119 -16.84 6.03 -14.05
CA ALA A 119 -16.20 4.83 -14.59
C ALA A 119 -17.20 3.70 -14.83
N VAL A 120 -18.10 3.44 -13.87
CA VAL A 120 -19.16 2.42 -14.01
C VAL A 120 -20.16 2.75 -15.12
N ARG A 121 -20.42 4.03 -15.39
CA ARG A 121 -21.28 4.43 -16.52
C ARG A 121 -20.59 4.27 -17.86
N ARG A 122 -19.27 4.48 -17.93
CA ARG A 122 -18.51 4.49 -19.18
C ARG A 122 -18.00 3.11 -19.60
N PHE A 123 -17.69 2.25 -18.65
CA PHE A 123 -17.04 0.97 -18.91
C PHE A 123 -17.88 -0.18 -18.40
N SER A 124 -18.19 -1.13 -19.28
CA SER A 124 -18.79 -2.40 -18.88
C SER A 124 -17.75 -3.33 -18.26
N VAL A 125 -18.22 -4.34 -17.52
CA VAL A 125 -17.33 -5.37 -16.95
C VAL A 125 -16.56 -6.09 -18.05
N ASP A 126 -17.22 -6.43 -19.16
CA ASP A 126 -16.58 -7.13 -20.28
C ASP A 126 -15.47 -6.30 -20.94
N GLN A 127 -15.68 -4.98 -21.07
CA GLN A 127 -14.64 -4.07 -21.57
C GLN A 127 -13.43 -4.06 -20.64
N VAL A 128 -13.67 -3.89 -19.33
CA VAL A 128 -12.59 -3.91 -18.34
C VAL A 128 -11.85 -5.24 -18.35
N LEU A 129 -12.54 -6.38 -18.47
CA LEU A 129 -11.91 -7.69 -18.54
C LEU A 129 -11.11 -7.91 -19.84
N ALA A 130 -11.55 -7.33 -20.96
CA ALA A 130 -10.81 -7.38 -22.22
C ALA A 130 -9.46 -6.67 -22.11
N ASP A 131 -9.39 -5.56 -21.36
CA ASP A 131 -8.15 -4.80 -21.15
C ASP A 131 -7.03 -5.62 -20.46
N PHE A 132 -7.37 -6.67 -19.70
CA PHE A 132 -6.38 -7.56 -19.05
C PHE A 132 -5.80 -8.64 -19.97
N ARG A 133 -6.37 -8.82 -21.16
CA ARG A 133 -5.95 -9.86 -22.11
C ARG A 133 -4.93 -9.36 -23.14
N ALA A 134 -4.79 -8.04 -23.27
CA ALA A 134 -3.84 -7.38 -24.14
C ALA A 134 -2.45 -7.30 -23.49
#